data_AF-A0A957WB46-F1
#
_entry.id   AF-A0A957WB46-F1
#
_cell.length_a   1.000
_cell.length_b   1.000
_cell.length_c   1.000
_cell.angle_alpha   90.00
_cell.angle_beta   90.00
_cell.angle_gamma   90.00
#
_symmetry.space_group_name_H-M   'P 1'
#
loop_
_entity.id
_entity.type
_entity.pdbx_description
1 polymer ?
#
loop_
_entity_poly.entity_id
_entity_poly.type
_entity_poly.pdbx_seq_one_letter_code
_entity_poly.pdbx_strand_id
1 'polypeptide(L)'
;MPFDRTIGGVHVVNAGSVGLPFGRTGADWLLIDKDLEFRHTDYNTAEAAERIRQSHYPQAEDFATNNVLQAPSEAEAMQMLAWLERQQAESQVGL
;
A
#
# COMPACT_ATOMS: atom_id res chain seq x y z
N MET A 1 5.48 -1.19 2.22
CA MET A 1 6.08 0.04 2.80
C MET A 1 5.41 0.42 4.14
N PRO A 2 5.48 -0.42 5.18
CA PRO A 2 5.07 -0.02 6.53
C PRO A 2 6.08 0.95 7.16
N PHE A 3 5.65 1.76 8.14
CA PHE A 3 6.57 2.62 8.88
C PHE A 3 6.14 2.87 10.32
N ASP A 4 7.13 3.25 11.13
CA ASP A 4 7.01 3.70 12.51
C ASP A 4 7.85 4.98 12.65
N ARG A 5 7.23 6.11 12.99
CA ARG A 5 7.91 7.40 13.10
C ARG A 5 7.33 8.22 14.27
N THR A 6 8.17 9.04 14.90
CA THR A 6 7.73 10.05 15.86
C THR A 6 7.91 11.45 15.28
N ILE A 7 6.85 12.24 15.25
CA ILE A 7 6.82 13.58 14.67
C ILE A 7 6.27 14.55 15.72
N GLY A 8 7.09 15.50 16.18
CA GLY A 8 6.64 16.50 17.17
C GLY A 8 6.13 15.90 18.49
N GLY A 9 6.66 14.74 18.91
CA GLY A 9 6.20 14.00 20.10
C GLY A 9 4.98 13.11 19.87
N VAL A 10 4.39 13.12 18.67
CA VAL A 10 3.31 12.21 18.28
C VAL A 10 3.90 10.98 17.60
N HIS A 11 3.52 9.80 18.07
CA HIS A 11 3.88 8.52 17.46
C HIS A 11 2.90 8.21 16.33
N VAL A 12 3.41 8.06 15.11
CA VAL A 12 2.64 7.81 13.90
C VAL A 12 3.11 6.51 13.26
N VAL A 13 2.17 5.59 13.08
CA VAL A 13 2.44 4.24 12.61
C VAL A 13 1.55 3.94 11.42
N ASN A 14 2.12 3.33 10.38
CA ASN A 14 1.41 2.82 9.23
C ASN A 14 1.71 1.33 9.08
N ALA A 15 0.66 0.51 9.17
CA ALA A 15 0.75 -0.95 9.12
C ALA A 15 1.17 -1.52 7.76
N GLY A 16 1.22 -0.70 6.71
CA GLY A 16 1.29 -1.14 5.33
C GLY A 16 -0.10 -1.46 4.76
N SER A 17 -0.15 -2.32 3.76
CA SER A 17 -1.38 -2.70 3.07
C SER A 17 -1.40 -4.21 2.83
N VAL A 18 -2.55 -4.83 3.10
CA VAL A 18 -2.77 -6.26 2.88
C VAL A 18 -2.99 -6.57 1.40
N GLY A 19 -3.67 -5.68 0.67
CA GLY A 19 -4.12 -5.94 -0.71
C GLY A 19 -3.60 -4.97 -1.76
N LEU A 20 -2.90 -3.91 -1.35
CA LEU A 20 -2.35 -2.89 -2.25
C LEU A 20 -0.98 -2.41 -1.72
N PRO A 21 0.02 -3.30 -1.62
CA PRO A 21 1.32 -2.95 -1.06
C PRO A 21 2.11 -2.04 -2.01
N PHE A 22 3.00 -1.22 -1.44
CA PHE A 22 4.11 -0.61 -2.15
C PHE A 22 5.42 -1.32 -1.73
N GLY A 23 6.28 -1.62 -2.69
CA GLY A 23 7.50 -2.39 -2.51
C GLY A 23 7.31 -3.86 -2.90
N ARG A 24 7.43 -4.77 -1.92
CA ARG A 24 7.22 -6.21 -2.15
C ARG A 24 5.74 -6.56 -2.24
N THR A 25 5.41 -7.57 -3.04
CA THR A 25 4.09 -8.23 -3.02
C THR A 25 3.91 -9.05 -1.74
N GLY A 26 2.67 -9.45 -1.46
CA GLY A 26 2.29 -10.07 -0.19
C GLY A 26 1.50 -9.11 0.70
N ALA A 27 1.12 -9.56 1.89
CA ALA A 27 0.29 -8.78 2.81
C ALA A 27 1.14 -8.23 3.96
N ASP A 28 1.31 -6.90 4.01
CA ASP A 28 1.87 -6.21 5.17
C ASP A 28 0.74 -5.83 6.15
N TRP A 29 0.97 -6.06 7.44
CA TRP A 29 0.04 -5.71 8.51
C TRP A 29 0.78 -5.51 9.84
N LEU A 30 0.07 -5.07 10.87
CA LEU A 30 0.64 -4.75 12.18
C LEU A 30 -0.14 -5.45 13.28
N LEU A 31 0.56 -6.09 14.20
CA LEU A 31 0.00 -6.51 15.49
C LEU A 31 0.33 -5.44 16.53
N ILE A 32 -0.69 -5.01 17.26
CA ILE A 32 -0.56 -4.01 18.33
C ILE A 32 -0.91 -4.70 19.65
N ASP A 33 0.09 -4.86 20.50
CA ASP A 33 -0.07 -5.30 21.89
C ASP A 33 0.77 -4.35 22.79
N LYS A 34 1.51 -4.88 23.77
CA LYS A 34 2.53 -4.13 24.52
C LYS A 34 3.59 -3.48 23.62
N ASP A 35 3.87 -4.10 22.48
CA ASP A 35 4.85 -3.68 21.48
C ASP A 35 4.16 -3.61 20.11
N LEU A 36 4.77 -2.90 19.17
CA LEU A 36 4.35 -2.88 17.76
C LEU A 36 5.14 -3.93 16.98
N GLU A 37 4.43 -4.86 16.35
CA GLU A 37 5.04 -5.92 15.56
C GLU A 37 4.59 -5.85 14.10
N PHE A 38 5.48 -5.39 13.23
CA PHE A 38 5.25 -5.43 11.78
C PHE A 38 5.31 -6.86 11.28
N ARG A 39 4.27 -7.26 10.55
CA ARG A 39 4.09 -8.61 10.03
C ARG A 39 3.97 -8.57 8.53
N HIS A 40 4.41 -9.67 7.93
CA HIS A 40 4.25 -9.93 6.52
C HIS A 40 3.78 -11.35 6.33
N THR A 41 2.87 -11.54 5.39
CA THR A 41 2.35 -12.86 5.06
C THR A 41 2.40 -13.04 3.55
N ASP A 42 3.25 -13.97 3.13
CA ASP A 42 3.24 -14.49 1.78
C ASP A 42 1.95 -15.28 1.56
N TYR A 43 1.39 -15.15 0.36
CA TYR A 43 0.26 -15.93 -0.09
C TYR A 43 0.45 -16.31 -1.55
N ASN A 44 -0.38 -17.21 -2.06
CA ASN A 44 -0.35 -17.58 -3.47
C ASN A 44 -0.89 -16.43 -4.34
N THR A 45 -0.01 -15.50 -4.71
CA THR A 45 -0.35 -14.32 -5.51
C THR A 45 -0.84 -14.70 -6.90
N ALA A 46 -0.32 -15.77 -7.48
CA ALA A 46 -0.78 -16.29 -8.78
C ALA A 46 -2.24 -16.74 -8.72
N GLU A 47 -2.61 -17.52 -7.70
CA GLU A 47 -4.00 -17.96 -7.52
C GLU A 47 -4.93 -16.81 -7.14
N ALA A 48 -4.49 -15.87 -6.31
CA ALA A 48 -5.27 -14.68 -5.99
C ALA A 48 -5.52 -13.82 -7.25
N ALA A 49 -4.50 -13.62 -8.08
CA ALA A 49 -4.61 -12.89 -9.34
C ALA A 49 -5.62 -13.56 -10.29
N GLU A 50 -5.58 -14.88 -10.42
CA GLU A 50 -6.55 -15.62 -11.23
C GLU A 50 -7.98 -15.45 -10.74
N ARG A 51 -8.20 -15.55 -9.42
CA ARG A 51 -9.54 -15.31 -8.82
C ARG A 51 -10.03 -13.88 -9.06
N ILE A 52 -9.15 -12.89 -9.00
CA ILE A 52 -9.50 -11.48 -9.25
C ILE A 52 -9.89 -11.28 -10.72
N ARG A 53 -9.13 -11.86 -11.67
CA ARG A 53 -9.43 -11.80 -13.11
C ARG A 53 -10.81 -12.36 -13.46
N GLN A 54 -11.28 -13.36 -12.71
CA GLN A 54 -12.59 -13.97 -12.89
C GLN A 54 -13.75 -13.16 -12.29
N SER A 55 -13.47 -12.06 -11.59
CA SER A 55 -14.50 -11.19 -11.01
C SER A 55 -15.14 -10.26 -12.05
N HIS A 56 -16.27 -9.66 -11.71
CA HIS A 56 -16.92 -8.62 -12.52
C HIS A 56 -16.32 -7.21 -12.30
N TYR A 57 -15.20 -7.08 -11.58
CA TYR A 57 -14.57 -5.78 -11.38
C TYR A 57 -13.99 -5.26 -12.70
N PRO A 58 -14.37 -4.06 -13.18
CA PRO A 58 -13.95 -3.59 -14.50
C PRO A 58 -12.43 -3.50 -14.71
N GLN A 59 -11.66 -3.33 -13.63
CA GLN A 59 -10.19 -3.23 -13.67
C GLN A 59 -9.52 -4.51 -13.14
N ALA A 60 -10.22 -5.65 -13.11
CA ALA A 60 -9.72 -6.90 -12.55
C ALA A 60 -8.34 -7.32 -13.12
N GLU A 61 -8.18 -7.22 -14.44
CA GLU A 61 -6.93 -7.57 -15.13
C GLU A 61 -5.75 -6.69 -14.68
N ASP A 62 -5.98 -5.37 -14.69
CA ASP A 62 -5.00 -4.37 -14.28
C ASP A 62 -4.65 -4.52 -12.79
N PHE A 63 -5.67 -4.72 -11.95
CA PHE A 63 -5.50 -4.91 -10.52
C PHE A 63 -4.66 -6.16 -10.22
N ALA A 64 -5.00 -7.30 -10.83
CA ALA A 64 -4.28 -8.54 -10.65
C ALA A 64 -2.80 -8.41 -11.08
N THR A 65 -2.55 -7.74 -12.20
CA THR A 65 -1.20 -7.57 -12.74
C THR A 65 -0.36 -6.62 -11.88
N ASN A 66 -0.88 -5.43 -11.63
CA ASN A 66 -0.09 -4.30 -11.11
C ASN A 66 -0.14 -4.14 -9.58
N ASN A 67 -0.98 -4.93 -8.89
CA ASN A 67 -1.10 -4.83 -7.43
C ASN A 67 -0.98 -6.17 -6.69
N VAL A 68 -1.14 -7.31 -7.38
CA VAL A 68 -1.07 -8.64 -6.76
C VAL A 68 0.16 -9.41 -7.24
N LEU A 69 0.36 -9.49 -8.55
CA LEU A 69 1.55 -10.15 -9.14
C LEU A 69 2.78 -9.26 -9.09
N GLN A 70 2.57 -7.96 -9.21
CA GLN A 70 3.58 -6.93 -9.08
C GLN A 70 3.06 -5.85 -8.14
N ALA A 71 3.97 -5.08 -7.56
CA ALA A 71 3.65 -3.91 -6.77
C ALA A 71 4.58 -2.78 -7.22
N PRO A 72 4.13 -1.51 -7.23
CA PRO A 72 5.01 -0.39 -7.47
C PRO A 72 6.15 -0.41 -6.46
N SER A 73 7.37 -0.13 -6.90
CA SER A 73 8.50 -0.02 -5.98
C SER A 73 8.27 1.11 -4.97
N GLU A 74 8.94 1.06 -3.81
CA GLU A 74 8.84 2.13 -2.81
C GLU A 74 9.24 3.49 -3.40
N ALA A 75 10.23 3.52 -4.30
CA ALA A 75 10.67 4.75 -4.95
C ALA A 75 9.57 5.35 -5.86
N GLU A 76 8.92 4.51 -6.68
CA GLU A 76 7.81 4.96 -7.55
C GLU A 76 6.61 5.42 -6.72
N ALA A 77 6.28 4.69 -5.66
CA ALA A 77 5.21 5.05 -4.73
C ALA A 77 5.48 6.40 -4.06
N MET A 78 6.71 6.65 -3.62
CA MET A 78 7.09 7.94 -3.02
C MET A 78 7.01 9.09 -4.02
N GLN A 79 7.40 8.88 -5.27
CA GLN A 79 7.25 9.90 -6.32
C GLN A 79 5.78 10.23 -6.59
N MET A 80 4.93 9.19 -6.69
CA MET A 80 3.49 9.35 -6.86
C MET A 80 2.86 10.10 -5.67
N LEU A 81 3.17 9.71 -4.44
CA LEU A 81 2.62 10.33 -3.22
C LEU A 81 3.07 11.79 -3.08
N ALA A 82 4.32 12.11 -3.40
CA ALA A 82 4.81 13.48 -3.40
C ALA A 82 4.13 14.35 -4.48
N TRP A 83 3.79 13.76 -5.62
CA TRP A 83 3.00 14.45 -6.63
C TRP A 83 1.56 14.71 -6.14
N LEU A 84 0.92 13.72 -5.52
CA LEU A 84 -0.43 13.87 -4.93
C LEU A 84 -0.47 14.94 -3.84
N GLU A 85 0.55 14.99 -2.98
CA GLU A 85 0.68 16.02 -1.94
C GLU A 85 0.68 17.43 -2.54
N ARG A 86 1.44 17.67 -3.62
CA ARG A 86 1.47 18.97 -4.31
C ARG A 86 0.11 19.35 -4.88
N GLN A 87 -0.57 18.41 -5.53
CA GLN A 87 -1.92 18.64 -6.08
C GLN A 87 -2.94 18.98 -4.99
N GLN A 88 -2.86 18.32 -3.82
CA GLN A 88 -3.73 18.62 -2.68
C GLN A 88 -3.47 20.02 -2.12
N ALA A 89 -2.20 20.41 -1.99
CA ALA A 89 -1.83 21.75 -1.52
C ALA A 89 -2.34 22.84 -2.49
N GLU A 90 -2.16 22.65 -3.80
CA GLU A 90 -2.64 23.58 -4.83
C GLU A 90 -4.18 23.71 -4.83
N SER A 91 -4.89 22.60 -4.61
CA SER A 91 -6.36 22.57 -4.55
C SER A 91 -6.92 23.26 -3.30
N GLN A 92 -6.16 23.34 -2.21
CA GLN A 92 -6.59 24.00 -0.96
C GLN A 92 -6.35 25.52 -0.95
N VAL A 93 -5.47 26.04 -1.81
CA VAL A 93 -5.18 27.48 -1.92
C VAL A 93 -6.18 28.21 -2.85
N GLY A 94 -7.05 27.47 -3.54
CA GLY A 94 -8.05 27.99 -4.47
C GLY A 94 -9.38 28.47 -3.87
N LEU A 95 -9.44 28.84 -2.58
CA LEU A 95 -10.59 29.48 -1.92
C LEU A 95 -10.35 30.96 -1.63
#